data_AF-A0A1Q4A6E2-F1
#
_entry.id   AF-A0A1Q4A6E2-F1
#
_cell.length_a   1.000
_cell.length_b   1.000
_cell.length_c   1.000
_cell.angle_alpha   90.00
_cell.angle_beta   90.00
_cell.angle_gamma   90.00
#
_symmetry.space_group_name_H-M   'P 1'
#
loop_
_entity.id
_entity.type
_entity.pdbx_description
1 polymer ?
#
loop_
_entity_poly.entity_id
_entity_poly.type
_entity_poly.pdbx_seq_one_letter_code
_entity_poly.pdbx_strand_id
1 'polypeptide(L)'
;MSEWHRDPVYVKNSRQVRRILTPQIEHGEYVRCVNCGRPVHEGQRWDVGHIVAPRHGGTHDLSNLGAAHRRCNRSDGGREGAAITNRGSRRARRLPSW
;
A
#
# COMPACT_ATOMS: atom_id res chain seq x y z
N MET A 1 9.10 0.34 7.72
CA MET A 1 7.70 -0.09 7.89
C MET A 1 6.98 1.02 8.63
N SER A 2 5.88 1.54 8.08
CA SER A 2 5.07 2.58 8.73
C SER A 2 4.41 2.04 10.00
N GLU A 3 4.09 2.92 10.95
CA GLU A 3 3.40 2.61 12.22
C GLU A 3 2.14 1.75 12.02
N TRP A 4 1.41 2.02 10.93
CA TRP A 4 0.22 1.30 10.45
C TRP A 4 0.42 -0.20 10.16
N HIS A 5 1.66 -0.67 9.98
CA HIS A 5 1.96 -2.09 9.76
C HIS A 5 2.16 -2.88 11.07
N ARG A 6 2.11 -2.21 12.23
CA ARG A 6 2.14 -2.86 13.55
C ARG A 6 0.76 -3.14 14.12
N ASP A 7 -0.29 -2.64 13.46
CA ASP A 7 -1.66 -2.87 13.88
C ASP A 7 -2.00 -4.38 13.81
N PRO A 8 -2.50 -4.98 14.91
CA PRO A 8 -2.80 -6.41 14.94
C PRO A 8 -3.89 -6.81 13.93
N VAL A 9 -4.83 -5.92 13.61
CA VAL A 9 -5.85 -6.13 12.58
C VAL A 9 -5.19 -6.22 11.21
N TYR A 10 -4.26 -5.32 10.92
CA TYR A 10 -3.50 -5.37 9.67
C TYR A 10 -2.67 -6.66 9.56
N VAL A 11 -1.97 -7.07 10.61
CA VAL A 11 -1.15 -8.29 10.60
C VAL A 11 -2.02 -9.53 10.37
N LYS A 12 -3.17 -9.62 11.04
CA LYS A 12 -4.12 -10.72 10.85
C LYS A 12 -4.69 -10.74 9.43
N ASN A 13 -5.20 -9.61 8.97
CA ASN A 13 -5.91 -9.52 7.69
C ASN A 13 -4.95 -9.65 6.50
N SER A 14 -3.74 -9.09 6.58
CA SER A 14 -2.72 -9.25 5.53
C SER A 14 -2.28 -10.71 5.35
N ARG A 15 -2.19 -11.49 6.44
CA ARG A 15 -1.94 -12.94 6.35
C ARG A 15 -3.10 -13.67 5.67
N GLN A 16 -4.34 -13.29 5.98
CA GLN A 16 -5.53 -13.87 5.35
C GLN A 16 -5.59 -13.54 3.86
N VAL A 17 -5.32 -12.29 3.47
CA VAL A 17 -5.25 -11.87 2.06
C VAL A 17 -4.17 -12.66 1.31
N ARG A 18 -2.99 -12.85 1.90
CA ARG A 18 -1.95 -13.71 1.30
C ARG A 18 -2.42 -15.14 1.11
N ARG A 19 -3.06 -15.73 2.11
CA ARG A 19 -3.59 -17.09 2.02
C ARG A 19 -4.61 -17.26 0.89
N ILE A 20 -5.41 -16.22 0.60
CA ILE A 20 -6.43 -16.26 -0.46
C ILE A 20 -5.82 -15.98 -1.83
N LEU A 21 -5.03 -14.92 -1.96
CA LEU A 21 -4.57 -14.44 -3.27
C LEU A 21 -3.34 -15.19 -3.81
N THR A 22 -2.48 -15.74 -2.96
CA THR A 22 -1.32 -16.53 -3.41
C THR A 22 -1.73 -17.68 -4.34
N PRO A 23 -2.62 -18.61 -3.94
CA PRO A 23 -3.01 -19.70 -4.83
C PRO A 23 -3.71 -19.20 -6.10
N GLN A 24 -4.53 -18.14 -6.01
CA GLN A 24 -5.18 -17.55 -7.19
C GLN A 24 -4.15 -17.07 -8.22
N ILE A 25 -3.13 -16.34 -7.77
CA ILE A 25 -2.05 -15.85 -8.65
C ILE A 25 -1.21 -17.00 -9.19
N GLU A 26 -0.92 -18.02 -8.38
CA GLU A 26 -0.16 -19.21 -8.79
C GLU A 26 -0.92 -20.09 -9.79
N HIS A 27 -2.26 -20.10 -9.74
CA HIS A 27 -3.11 -20.76 -10.73
C HIS A 27 -3.38 -19.90 -11.97
N GLY A 28 -2.75 -18.72 -12.07
CA GLY A 28 -2.92 -17.82 -13.21
C GLY A 28 -4.28 -17.10 -13.24
N GLU A 29 -5.01 -17.06 -12.12
CA GLU A 29 -6.25 -16.31 -12.02
C GLU A 29 -6.00 -14.80 -12.14
N TYR A 30 -7.03 -14.09 -12.59
CA TYR A 30 -6.97 -12.66 -12.81
C TYR A 30 -7.09 -11.88 -11.49
N VAL A 31 -5.95 -11.65 -10.82
CA VAL A 31 -5.87 -10.80 -9.63
C VAL A 31 -5.38 -9.40 -10.00
N ARG A 32 -6.21 -8.37 -9.79
CA ARG A 32 -5.87 -6.98 -10.11
C ARG A 32 -4.99 -6.36 -9.03
N CYS A 33 -3.96 -5.63 -9.46
CA CYS A 33 -3.19 -4.75 -8.60
C CYS A 33 -4.04 -3.56 -8.15
N VAL A 34 -4.18 -3.35 -6.84
CA VAL A 34 -5.00 -2.26 -6.27
C VAL A 34 -4.46 -0.86 -6.60
N ASN A 35 -3.16 -0.73 -6.88
CA ASN A 35 -2.55 0.57 -7.18
C ASN A 35 -2.61 0.95 -8.67
N CYS A 36 -2.47 0.00 -9.59
CA CYS A 36 -2.34 0.29 -11.03
C CYS A 36 -3.42 -0.35 -11.90
N GLY A 37 -4.28 -1.20 -11.33
CA GLY A 37 -5.37 -1.89 -12.02
C GLY A 37 -4.94 -3.03 -12.94
N ARG A 38 -3.64 -3.21 -13.20
CA ARG A 38 -3.12 -4.28 -14.06
C ARG A 38 -3.09 -5.62 -13.33
N PRO A 39 -3.23 -6.75 -14.02
CA PRO A 39 -3.11 -8.07 -13.40
C PRO A 39 -1.72 -8.28 -12.77
N VAL A 40 -1.71 -9.01 -11.65
CA VAL A 40 -0.53 -9.63 -11.07
C VAL A 40 -0.44 -11.04 -11.64
N HIS A 41 0.62 -11.32 -12.40
CA HIS A 41 0.82 -12.63 -13.00
C HIS A 41 1.58 -13.57 -12.07
N GLU A 42 1.50 -14.88 -12.35
CA GLU A 42 2.31 -15.88 -11.66
C GLU A 42 3.80 -15.51 -11.69
N GLY A 43 4.53 -15.86 -10.63
CA GLY A 43 5.96 -15.56 -10.49
C GLY A 43 6.29 -14.07 -10.28
N GLN A 44 5.33 -13.14 -10.45
CA GLN A 44 5.57 -11.73 -10.15
C GLN A 44 5.62 -11.48 -8.64
N ARG A 45 6.57 -10.64 -8.24
CA ARG A 45 6.68 -10.19 -6.84
C ARG A 45 5.59 -9.18 -6.52
N TRP A 46 4.73 -9.53 -5.57
CA TRP A 46 3.66 -8.68 -5.08
C TRP A 46 3.70 -8.56 -3.54
N ASP A 47 3.00 -7.57 -3.01
CA ASP A 47 2.82 -7.30 -1.59
C ASP A 47 1.35 -6.97 -1.30
N VAL A 48 0.92 -7.07 -0.04
CA VAL A 48 -0.43 -6.63 0.35
C VAL A 48 -0.41 -5.11 0.43
N GLY A 49 -1.34 -4.46 -0.29
CA GLY A 49 -1.52 -3.02 -0.30
C GLY A 49 -2.94 -2.64 0.09
N HIS A 50 -3.11 -1.40 0.53
CA HIS A 50 -4.42 -0.81 0.78
C HIS A 50 -5.01 -0.23 -0.50
N ILE A 51 -6.33 -0.37 -0.70
CA ILE A 51 -7.07 0.30 -1.79
C ILE A 51 -7.16 1.80 -1.49
N VAL A 52 -7.62 2.14 -0.29
CA VAL A 52 -7.58 3.47 0.28
C VAL A 52 -6.51 3.49 1.36
N ALA A 53 -5.50 4.35 1.20
CA ALA A 53 -4.44 4.46 2.19
C ALA A 53 -4.98 4.92 3.56
N PRO A 54 -4.40 4.46 4.69
CA PRO A 54 -4.87 4.85 6.03
C PRO A 54 -4.93 6.36 6.27
N ARG A 55 -3.99 7.13 5.71
CA ARG A 55 -3.97 8.60 5.83
C ARG A 55 -5.18 9.30 5.19
N HIS A 56 -5.85 8.61 4.27
CA HIS A 56 -7.05 9.09 3.57
C HIS A 56 -8.33 8.52 4.17
N GLY A 57 -8.26 7.93 5.37
CA GLY A 57 -9.40 7.31 6.05
C GLY A 57 -9.62 5.84 5.68
N GLY A 58 -8.67 5.18 5.01
CA GLY A 58 -8.76 3.76 4.72
C GLY A 58 -8.59 2.88 5.95
N THR A 59 -9.33 1.77 6.01
CA THR A 59 -9.30 0.83 7.14
C THR A 59 -8.32 -0.33 6.90
N HIS A 60 -8.06 -1.12 7.94
CA HIS A 60 -7.29 -2.37 7.84
C HIS A 60 -8.17 -3.59 7.51
N ASP A 61 -9.42 -3.37 7.12
CA ASP A 61 -10.38 -4.43 6.83
C ASP A 61 -10.00 -5.19 5.55
N LEU A 62 -10.43 -6.45 5.48
CA LEU A 62 -10.17 -7.30 4.30
C LEU A 62 -10.69 -6.67 3.00
N SER A 63 -11.78 -5.90 3.06
CA SER A 63 -12.35 -5.20 1.91
C SER A 63 -11.47 -4.07 1.38
N ASN A 64 -10.57 -3.52 2.20
CA ASN A 64 -9.65 -2.45 1.83
C ASN A 64 -8.24 -2.96 1.53
N LEU A 65 -8.02 -4.27 1.55
CA LEU A 65 -6.72 -4.89 1.28
C LEU A 65 -6.76 -5.71 -0.02
N GLY A 66 -5.68 -5.66 -0.78
CA GLY A 66 -5.54 -6.48 -1.98
C GLY A 66 -4.09 -6.68 -2.40
N ALA A 67 -3.90 -7.37 -3.52
CA ALA A 67 -2.58 -7.53 -4.11
C ALA A 67 -2.12 -6.21 -4.75
N ALA A 68 -0.87 -5.86 -4.55
CA ALA A 68 -0.20 -4.78 -5.24
C ALA A 68 1.14 -5.27 -5.78
N HIS A 69 1.49 -4.90 -7.02
CA HIS A 69 2.86 -5.14 -7.50
C HIS A 69 3.83 -4.47 -6.52
N ARG A 70 4.92 -5.16 -6.19
CA ARG A 70 5.92 -4.66 -5.24
C ARG A 70 6.44 -3.26 -5.61
N ARG A 71 6.64 -3.01 -6.91
CA ARG A 71 7.07 -1.70 -7.42
C ARG A 71 6.00 -0.63 -7.22
N CYS A 72 4.75 -0.94 -7.52
CA CYS A 72 3.63 0.00 -7.37
C CYS A 72 3.42 0.36 -5.89
N ASN A 73 3.41 -0.63 -5.00
CA ASN A 73 3.23 -0.44 -3.57
C ASN A 73 4.33 0.47 -2.99
N ARG A 74 5.60 0.20 -3.33
CA ARG A 74 6.75 1.01 -2.87
C ARG A 74 6.76 2.41 -3.46
N SER A 75 6.43 2.55 -4.75
CA SER A 75 6.38 3.86 -5.41
C SER A 75 5.29 4.75 -4.80
N ASP A 76 4.16 4.16 -4.43
CA ASP A 76 3.07 4.92 -3.84
C ASP A 76 3.43 5.39 -2.43
N GLY A 77 3.89 4.48 -1.57
CA GLY A 77 4.42 4.85 -0.24
C GLY A 77 5.58 5.86 -0.30
N GLY A 78 6.44 5.79 -1.33
CA GLY A 78 7.51 6.77 -1.54
C GLY A 78 6.99 8.15 -1.92
N ARG A 79 6.01 8.24 -2.84
CA ARG A 79 5.34 9.49 -3.20
C ARG A 79 4.67 10.13 -1.99
N GLU A 80 4.08 9.30 -1.13
CA GLU A 80 3.44 9.74 0.11
C GLU A 80 4.44 10.27 1.13
N GLY A 81 5.52 9.54 1.39
CA GLY A 81 6.60 9.99 2.25
C GLY A 81 7.18 11.32 1.77
N ALA A 82 7.44 11.44 0.48
CA ALA A 82 7.92 12.69 -0.12
C ALA A 82 6.92 13.84 0.06
N ALA A 83 5.62 13.60 -0.10
CA ALA A 83 4.59 14.60 0.14
C ALA A 83 4.56 15.10 1.60
N ILE A 84 4.79 14.21 2.58
CA ILE A 84 4.89 14.57 4.01
C ILE A 84 6.11 15.45 4.24
N THR A 85 7.29 14.99 3.81
CA THR A 85 8.54 15.74 3.96
C THR A 85 8.45 17.12 3.30
N ASN A 86 7.87 17.20 2.10
CA ASN A 86 7.72 18.46 1.37
C ASN A 86 6.69 19.41 2.00
N ARG A 87 5.63 18.90 2.64
CA ARG A 87 4.70 19.75 3.41
C ARG A 87 5.39 20.33 4.66
N GLY A 88 6.19 19.52 5.35
CA GLY A 88 6.97 19.97 6.51
C GLY A 88 8.04 21.01 6.12
N SER A 89 8.76 20.77 5.02
CA SER A 89 9.82 21.67 4.55
C SER A 89 9.28 23.00 4.02
N ARG A 90 8.11 23.03 3.36
CA ARG A 90 7.44 24.29 2.96
C ARG A 90 7.03 25.13 4.17
N ARG A 91 6.66 24.49 5.29
CA ARG A 91 6.37 25.20 6.54
C ARG A 91 7.65 25.78 7.16
N ALA A 92 8.76 25.05 7.09
CA ALA A 92 10.07 25.50 7.55
C ALA A 92 10.73 26.55 6.63
N ARG A 93 10.41 26.56 5.33
CA ARG A 93 10.92 27.54 4.34
C ARG A 93 10.23 28.90 4.36
N ARG A 94 9.27 29.15 5.26
CA ARG A 94 8.84 30.51 5.55
C ARG A 94 9.97 31.20 6.33
N LEU A 95 10.97 31.68 5.60
CA LEU A 95 11.97 32.58 6.15
C LEU A 95 11.21 33.76 6.77
N PRO A 96 11.55 34.18 8.01
CA PRO A 96 10.93 35.35 8.58
C PRO A 96 11.17 36.53 7.64
N SER A 97 10.09 37.24 7.29
CA SER A 97 10.15 38.49 6.54
C SER A 97 10.43 39.61 7.52
N TRP A 98 11.71 39.90 7.74
CA TRP A 98 12.22 41.06 8.46
C TRP A 98 13.47 41.53 7.73
#